data_AF-A0A096FKX4-F1
#
_entry.id   AF-A0A096FKX4-F1
#
_cell.length_a   1.000
_cell.length_b   1.000
_cell.length_c   1.000
_cell.angle_alpha   90.00
_cell.angle_beta   90.00
_cell.angle_gamma   90.00
#
_symmetry.space_group_name_H-M   'P 1'
#
loop_
_entity.id
_entity.type
_entity.pdbx_description
1 polymer ?
#
loop_
_entity_poly.entity_id
_entity_poly.type
_entity_poly.pdbx_seq_one_letter_code
_entity_poly.pdbx_strand_id
1 'polypeptide(L)'
;MKQLLVGVLFVSAFLNCHAESLYIPGGYVSGNDYMRLNKILRMNYLQGLFDGFMLAPLLASTNKTKAAKIHDCTTQMRLNTVQFAAIVEKYMNEYPEQWGGPMSGIGYNALIRSCTRIGAPVD
;
A
#
# COMPACT_ATOMS: atom_id res chain seq x y z
N MET A 1 -47.08 4.66 -1.77
CA MET A 1 -46.15 5.74 -2.16
C MET A 1 -45.11 6.09 -1.08
N LYS A 2 -45.47 6.24 0.20
CA LYS A 2 -44.48 6.55 1.27
C LYS A 2 -43.37 5.50 1.45
N GLN A 3 -43.67 4.22 1.26
CA GLN A 3 -42.66 3.15 1.42
C GLN A 3 -41.67 3.04 0.24
N LEU A 4 -42.01 3.60 -0.93
CA LEU A 4 -41.12 3.64 -2.09
C LEU A 4 -40.03 4.72 -1.95
N LEU A 5 -40.32 5.82 -1.26
CA LEU A 5 -39.38 6.92 -1.01
C LEU A 5 -38.25 6.52 -0.04
N VAL A 6 -38.53 5.64 0.92
CA VAL A 6 -37.52 5.17 1.89
C VAL A 6 -36.50 4.24 1.24
N GLY A 7 -36.94 3.42 0.28
CA GLY A 7 -36.05 2.50 -0.46
C GLY A 7 -35.03 3.24 -1.34
N VAL A 8 -35.44 4.34 -1.98
CA VAL A 8 -34.55 5.12 -2.87
C VAL A 8 -33.44 5.84 -2.08
N LEU A 9 -33.73 6.34 -0.89
CA LEU A 9 -32.73 7.01 -0.03
C LEU A 9 -31.64 6.08 0.49
N PHE A 10 -31.96 4.79 0.71
CA PHE A 10 -30.97 3.81 1.19
C PHE A 10 -29.99 3.37 0.10
N VAL A 11 -30.41 3.32 -1.17
CA VAL A 11 -29.53 2.90 -2.29
C VAL A 11 -28.48 3.96 -2.61
N SER A 12 -28.80 5.25 -2.45
CA SER A 12 -27.86 6.35 -2.69
C SER A 12 -26.66 6.41 -1.73
N ALA A 13 -26.73 5.78 -0.56
CA ALA A 13 -25.64 5.80 0.41
C ALA A 13 -24.47 4.86 0.07
N PHE A 14 -24.69 3.83 -0.76
CA PHE A 14 -23.67 2.83 -1.09
C PHE A 14 -22.81 3.19 -2.32
N LEU A 15 -23.17 4.23 -3.08
CA LEU A 15 -22.48 4.58 -4.33
C LEU A 15 -21.27 5.50 -4.14
N ASN A 16 -20.99 5.97 -2.92
CA ASN A 16 -19.86 6.85 -2.62
C ASN A 16 -18.64 6.12 -2.02
N CYS A 17 -18.48 4.82 -2.27
CA CYS A 17 -17.19 4.17 -2.07
C CYS A 17 -16.23 4.60 -3.18
N HIS A 18 -15.79 5.85 -3.13
CA HIS A 18 -14.68 6.31 -3.92
C HIS A 18 -13.43 5.74 -3.27
N ALA A 19 -12.86 4.68 -3.86
CA ALA A 19 -11.48 4.33 -3.57
C ALA A 19 -10.64 5.58 -3.90
N GLU A 20 -10.11 6.25 -2.89
CA GLU A 20 -9.13 7.31 -3.09
C GLU A 20 -7.98 6.70 -3.90
N SER A 21 -7.91 7.05 -5.18
CA SER A 21 -6.80 6.60 -6.01
C SER A 21 -5.57 7.30 -5.46
N LEU A 22 -4.67 6.53 -4.85
CA LEU A 22 -3.37 7.03 -4.41
C LEU A 22 -2.59 7.48 -5.65
N TYR A 23 -2.63 8.78 -5.96
CA TYR A 23 -1.83 9.36 -7.02
C TYR A 23 -0.40 9.54 -6.51
N ILE A 24 0.47 8.59 -6.85
CA ILE A 24 1.92 8.74 -6.70
C ILE A 24 2.44 9.24 -8.06
N PRO A 25 2.75 10.54 -8.23
CA PRO A 25 3.36 11.01 -9.47
C PRO A 25 4.68 10.27 -9.70
N GLY A 26 4.78 9.55 -10.82
CA GLY A 26 6.00 8.99 -11.41
C GLY A 26 6.98 8.34 -10.42
N GLY A 27 6.87 7.03 -10.21
CA GLY A 27 7.97 6.26 -9.59
C GLY A 27 9.11 6.06 -10.58
N TYR A 28 10.35 6.40 -10.18
CA TYR A 28 11.56 6.20 -11.01
C TYR A 28 11.83 4.72 -11.34
N VAL A 29 11.35 3.80 -10.49
CA VAL A 29 11.55 2.35 -10.63
C VAL A 29 10.18 1.72 -10.78
N SER A 30 9.96 1.00 -11.87
CA SER A 30 8.78 0.15 -12.07
C SER A 30 8.94 -1.22 -11.40
N GLY A 31 7.85 -1.98 -11.30
CA GLY A 31 7.93 -3.40 -10.92
C GLY A 31 8.84 -4.19 -11.87
N ASN A 32 8.79 -3.94 -13.17
CA ASN A 32 9.66 -4.55 -14.16
C ASN A 32 11.15 -4.23 -13.92
N ASP A 33 11.47 -2.98 -13.58
CA ASP A 33 12.84 -2.58 -13.22
C ASP A 33 13.32 -3.33 -11.99
N TYR A 34 12.49 -3.36 -10.95
CA TYR A 34 12.77 -4.05 -9.69
C TYR A 34 13.01 -5.56 -9.90
N MET A 35 12.23 -6.21 -10.76
CA MET A 35 12.40 -7.63 -11.07
C MET A 35 13.68 -7.95 -11.84
N ARG A 36 14.33 -6.97 -12.47
CA ARG A 36 15.65 -7.14 -13.11
C ARG A 36 16.81 -7.02 -12.12
N LEU A 37 16.57 -6.47 -10.94
CA LEU A 37 17.58 -6.34 -9.89
C LEU A 37 17.91 -7.71 -9.28
N ASN A 38 19.16 -7.87 -8.86
CA ASN A 38 19.55 -9.01 -8.03
C ASN A 38 18.96 -8.88 -6.60
N LYS A 39 19.03 -9.97 -5.83
CA LYS A 39 18.42 -10.06 -4.49
C LYS A 39 18.86 -8.94 -3.54
N ILE A 40 20.14 -8.58 -3.53
CA ILE A 40 20.68 -7.56 -2.63
C ILE A 40 20.13 -6.18 -3.00
N LEU A 41 20.15 -5.84 -4.29
CA LEU A 41 19.64 -4.55 -4.77
C LEU A 41 18.13 -4.41 -4.54
N ARG A 42 17.37 -5.51 -4.68
CA ARG A 42 15.95 -5.54 -4.32
C ARG A 42 15.73 -5.23 -2.84
N MET A 43 16.49 -5.87 -1.95
CA MET A 43 16.41 -5.62 -0.51
C MET A 43 16.76 -4.17 -0.16
N ASN A 44 17.85 -3.63 -0.72
CA ASN A 44 18.27 -2.25 -0.47
C ASN A 44 17.23 -1.24 -0.97
N TYR A 45 16.65 -1.49 -2.16
CA TYR A 45 15.56 -0.66 -2.67
C TYR A 45 14.37 -0.63 -1.71
N LEU A 46 13.97 -1.80 -1.19
CA LEU A 46 12.85 -1.89 -0.25
C LEU A 46 13.14 -1.24 1.12
N GLN A 47 14.39 -1.26 1.60
CA GLN A 47 14.76 -0.49 2.79
C GLN A 47 14.53 1.01 2.57
N GLY A 48 15.10 1.55 1.48
CA GLY A 48 14.90 2.96 1.14
C GLY A 48 13.43 3.31 0.88
N LEU A 49 12.67 2.40 0.30
CA LEU A 49 11.23 2.57 0.11
C LEU A 49 10.48 2.66 1.45
N PHE A 50 10.79 1.76 2.39
CA PHE A 50 10.19 1.75 3.71
C PHE A 50 10.53 3.02 4.50
N ASP A 51 11.80 3.43 4.50
CA ASP A 51 12.24 4.68 5.13
C ASP A 51 11.52 5.88 4.51
N GLY A 52 11.33 5.88 3.19
CA GLY A 52 10.55 6.86 2.46
C GLY A 52 9.09 6.94 2.93
N PHE A 53 8.44 5.80 3.17
CA PHE A 53 7.07 5.78 3.73
C PHE A 53 7.00 6.39 5.12
N MET A 54 8.02 6.18 5.96
CA MET A 54 8.06 6.72 7.31
C MET A 54 8.39 8.22 7.33
N LEU A 55 9.22 8.68 6.40
CA LEU A 55 9.66 10.08 6.34
C LEU A 55 8.70 11.01 5.57
N ALA A 56 8.02 10.51 4.53
CA ALA A 56 7.14 11.34 3.69
C ALA A 56 6.08 12.16 4.45
N PRO A 57 5.36 11.64 5.48
CA PRO A 57 4.40 12.41 6.27
C PRO A 57 5.02 13.62 6.98
N LEU A 58 6.29 13.50 7.41
CA LEU A 58 7.02 14.59 8.05
C LEU A 58 7.30 15.71 7.04
N LEU A 59 7.75 15.35 5.84
CA LEU A 59 8.06 16.32 4.77
C LEU A 59 6.80 17.00 4.22
N ALA A 60 5.72 16.24 4.04
CA ALA A 60 4.47 16.75 3.47
C ALA A 60 3.54 17.38 4.52
N SER A 61 3.87 17.31 5.81
CA SER A 61 3.03 17.77 6.93
C SER A 61 1.59 17.23 6.91
N THR A 62 1.39 16.03 6.36
CA THR A 62 0.08 15.36 6.22
C THR A 62 0.19 13.86 6.52
N ASN A 63 -0.93 13.15 6.62
CA ASN A 63 -0.99 11.69 6.71
C ASN A 63 -0.25 11.04 7.91
N LYS A 64 -0.03 11.78 9.00
CA LYS A 64 0.66 11.29 10.22
C LYS A 64 -0.01 10.06 10.82
N THR A 65 -1.34 10.03 10.87
CA THR A 65 -2.13 8.89 11.37
C THR A 65 -1.87 7.63 10.55
N LYS A 66 -1.79 7.75 9.22
CA LYS A 66 -1.55 6.60 8.34
C LYS A 66 -0.16 6.01 8.56
N ALA A 67 0.84 6.87 8.73
CA ALA A 67 2.20 6.42 9.03
C ALA A 67 2.32 5.77 10.41
N ALA A 68 1.64 6.30 11.42
CA ALA A 68 1.55 5.65 12.73
C ALA A 68 0.91 4.25 12.64
N LYS A 69 -0.20 4.10 11.90
CA LYS A 69 -0.81 2.77 11.65
C LYS A 69 0.14 1.79 10.94
N ILE A 70 0.90 2.27 9.95
CA ILE A 70 1.92 1.44 9.28
C ILE A 70 3.01 1.03 10.27
N HIS A 71 3.52 1.97 11.08
CA HIS A 71 4.50 1.70 12.11
C HIS A 71 4.01 0.62 13.09
N ASP A 72 2.78 0.75 13.60
CA ASP A 72 2.20 -0.19 14.55
C ASP A 72 2.04 -1.59 13.95
N CYS A 73 1.49 -1.67 12.73
CA CYS A 73 1.41 -2.91 11.98
C CYS A 73 2.79 -3.57 11.78
N THR A 74 3.78 -2.81 11.33
CA THR A 74 5.13 -3.34 11.05
C THR A 74 5.84 -3.80 12.32
N THR A 75 5.59 -3.13 13.45
CA THR A 75 6.07 -3.52 14.77
C THR A 75 5.42 -4.82 15.24
N GLN A 76 4.09 -4.95 15.07
CA GLN A 76 3.34 -6.16 15.39
C GLN A 76 3.81 -7.36 14.55
N MET A 77 4.13 -7.14 13.27
CA MET A 77 4.71 -8.17 12.39
C MET A 77 6.16 -8.51 12.73
N ARG A 78 6.84 -7.70 13.55
CA ARG A 78 8.32 -7.69 13.70
C ARG A 78 9.01 -7.65 12.33
N LEU A 79 8.50 -6.78 11.46
CA LEU A 79 8.88 -6.71 10.07
C LEU A 79 10.38 -6.41 9.96
N ASN A 80 11.10 -7.26 9.23
CA ASN A 80 12.48 -7.03 8.83
C ASN A 80 12.59 -6.98 7.31
N THR A 81 13.75 -6.55 6.79
CA THR A 81 13.98 -6.41 5.34
C THR A 81 13.71 -7.68 4.55
N VAL A 82 14.08 -8.86 5.09
CA VAL A 82 13.87 -10.15 4.40
C VAL A 82 12.38 -10.46 4.29
N GLN A 83 11.63 -10.26 5.37
CA GLN A 83 10.19 -10.47 5.39
C GLN A 83 9.46 -9.44 4.50
N PHE A 84 9.92 -8.19 4.49
CA PHE A 84 9.35 -7.18 3.60
C PHE A 84 9.60 -7.54 2.12
N ALA A 85 10.80 -8.00 1.78
CA ALA A 85 11.11 -8.50 0.45
C ALA A 85 10.21 -9.69 0.06
N ALA A 86 9.98 -10.64 0.97
CA ALA A 86 9.09 -11.77 0.72
C ALA A 86 7.61 -11.34 0.55
N ILE A 87 7.13 -10.36 1.32
CA ILE A 87 5.78 -9.80 1.18
C ILE A 87 5.60 -9.16 -0.19
N VAL A 88 6.59 -8.36 -0.62
CA VAL A 88 6.56 -7.69 -1.92
C VAL A 88 6.66 -8.69 -3.06
N GLU A 89 7.55 -9.68 -2.97
CA GLU A 89 7.69 -10.74 -3.97
C GLU A 89 6.40 -11.55 -4.11
N LYS A 90 5.78 -11.93 -2.99
CA LYS A 90 4.48 -12.59 -3.00
C LYS A 90 3.43 -11.74 -3.71
N TYR A 91 3.35 -10.45 -3.39
CA TYR A 91 2.40 -9.54 -4.04
C TYR A 91 2.66 -9.44 -5.55
N MET A 92 3.91 -9.26 -5.98
CA MET A 92 4.23 -9.17 -7.40
C MET A 92 3.91 -10.47 -8.15
N ASN A 93 4.11 -11.64 -7.54
CA ASN A 93 3.72 -12.91 -8.13
C ASN A 93 2.19 -13.09 -8.22
N GLU A 94 1.44 -12.54 -7.25
CA GLU A 94 -0.02 -12.56 -7.25
C GLU A 94 -0.63 -11.60 -8.31
N TYR A 95 0.05 -10.50 -8.65
CA TYR A 95 -0.48 -9.43 -9.51
C TYR A 95 0.50 -9.03 -10.63
N PRO A 96 0.80 -9.92 -11.60
CA PRO A 96 1.75 -9.64 -12.68
C PRO A 96 1.33 -8.47 -13.58
N GLU A 97 0.04 -8.20 -13.72
CA GLU A 97 -0.50 -7.08 -14.49
C GLU A 97 -0.09 -5.71 -13.93
N GLN A 98 0.36 -5.65 -12.67
CA GLN A 98 0.79 -4.40 -12.02
C GLN A 98 2.28 -4.09 -12.20
N TRP A 99 3.07 -4.98 -12.82
CA TRP A 99 4.53 -4.80 -12.90
C TRP A 99 4.96 -3.57 -13.70
N GLY A 100 4.13 -3.07 -14.61
CA GLY A 100 4.38 -1.82 -15.31
C GLY A 100 4.23 -0.57 -14.44
N GLY A 101 3.62 -0.69 -13.26
CA GLY A 101 3.38 0.41 -12.33
C GLY A 101 4.59 0.81 -11.49
N PRO A 102 4.51 1.95 -10.77
CA PRO A 102 5.59 2.41 -9.90
C PRO A 102 5.79 1.46 -8.72
N MET A 103 7.04 1.07 -8.49
CA MET A 103 7.40 0.11 -7.44
C MET A 103 7.09 0.63 -6.03
N SER A 104 7.07 1.94 -5.83
CA SER A 104 6.62 2.55 -4.58
C SER A 104 5.16 2.25 -4.28
N GLY A 105 4.28 2.32 -5.27
CA GLY A 105 2.86 1.95 -5.13
C GLY A 105 2.68 0.45 -4.92
N ILE A 106 3.42 -0.38 -5.66
CA ILE A 106 3.40 -1.84 -5.51
C ILE A 106 3.82 -2.24 -4.08
N GLY A 107 4.95 -1.72 -3.59
CA GLY A 107 5.46 -2.01 -2.25
C GLY A 107 4.52 -1.53 -1.15
N TYR A 108 3.91 -0.35 -1.34
CA TYR A 108 2.89 0.18 -0.43
C TYR A 108 1.67 -0.74 -0.36
N ASN A 109 1.11 -1.12 -1.51
CA ASN A 109 -0.05 -1.99 -1.60
C ASN A 109 0.21 -3.38 -1.01
N ALA A 110 1.41 -3.93 -1.25
CA ALA A 110 1.83 -5.19 -0.64
C ALA A 110 1.83 -5.11 0.89
N LEU A 111 2.39 -4.02 1.44
CA LEU A 111 2.48 -3.81 2.89
C LEU A 111 1.10 -3.66 3.53
N ILE A 112 0.24 -2.76 3.03
CA ILE A 112 -1.08 -2.52 3.62
C ILE A 112 -1.98 -3.76 3.57
N ARG A 113 -1.87 -4.59 2.51
CA ARG A 113 -2.59 -5.86 2.43
C ARG A 113 -2.07 -6.86 3.45
N SER A 114 -0.76 -6.89 3.68
CA SER A 114 -0.17 -7.71 4.75
C SER A 114 -0.66 -7.25 6.13
N CYS A 115 -0.71 -5.95 6.37
CA CYS A 115 -1.25 -5.36 7.59
C CYS A 115 -2.72 -5.73 7.83
N THR A 116 -3.55 -5.65 6.80
CA THR A 116 -4.95 -6.07 6.88
C THR A 116 -5.08 -7.56 7.23
N ARG A 117 -4.26 -8.42 6.63
CA ARG A 117 -4.28 -9.88 6.88
C ARG A 117 -3.94 -10.25 8.33
N ILE A 118 -3.16 -9.43 9.04
CA ILE A 118 -2.83 -9.67 10.46
C ILE A 118 -3.77 -8.94 11.44
N GLY A 119 -4.84 -8.32 10.95
CA GLY A 119 -5.81 -7.60 11.77
C GLY A 119 -5.40 -6.17 12.17
N ALA A 120 -4.46 -5.56 11.44
CA ALA A 120 -3.98 -4.20 11.69
C ALA A 120 -4.15 -3.29 10.45
N PRO A 121 -5.38 -2.99 10.00
CA PRO A 121 -5.62 -2.16 8.81
C PRO A 121 -5.05 -0.74 8.93
N VAL A 122 -4.65 -0.16 7.80
CA VAL A 122 -3.95 1.13 7.71
C VAL A 122 -4.87 2.27 7.23
N ASP A 123 -6.00 1.89 6.64
CA ASP A 123 -7.17 2.67 6.24
C ASP A 123 -7.95 3.18 7.46
#